data_AF-A0A7Z9L3F4-F1
#
_entry.id   AF-A0A7Z9L3F4-F1
#
_cell.length_a   1.000
_cell.length_b   1.000
_cell.length_c   1.000
_cell.angle_alpha   90.00
_cell.angle_beta   90.00
_cell.angle_gamma   90.00
#
_symmetry.space_group_name_H-M   'P 1'
#
loop_
_entity.id
_entity.type
_entity.pdbx_description
1 polymer ?
#
loop_
_entity_poly.entity_id
_entity_poly.type
_entity_poly.pdbx_seq_one_letter_code
_entity_poly.pdbx_strand_id
1 'polypeptide(L)'
;MELMMEDNEMRKLWLFPLIALSLLFLVPQAHADDVAMALATGSQTVTDPPGGVETDGTCRAYFQLMMETGIKYKVECFNLTGAVQSHIHMGRAQEGGRPIVFLFGPQDPTGEINGTLSSGMLTDEDIVMEGKTLADLMDMIRSDQTYFNVHTEAHPSNEVRGQVTMINDRNVVGDLYAALATGSQEIAGDNFDGVATDASCMANFRVTDTGLKYKLKCWNITGITQAHIHMGSASENGPNVVFLFDGRENPTGDINGTVTNGENKGKGTLRSEDLIG
;
A
#
# COMPACT_ATOMS: atom_id res chain seq x y z
N MET A 1 -44.91 83.09 25.01
CA MET A 1 -45.44 82.45 26.23
C MET A 1 -45.56 80.97 25.89
N GLU A 2 -45.19 80.08 26.82
CA GLU A 2 -44.81 78.65 26.68
C GLU A 2 -43.31 78.45 26.35
N LEU A 3 -42.45 78.30 27.38
CA LEU A 3 -42.15 77.15 28.27
C LEU A 3 -41.22 76.14 27.56
N MET A 4 -39.89 76.18 27.82
CA MET A 4 -39.16 75.40 28.86
C MET A 4 -39.10 73.90 28.50
N MET A 5 -37.99 73.16 28.45
CA MET A 5 -36.66 73.14 29.10
C MET A 5 -35.70 72.40 28.13
N GLU A 6 -34.50 72.89 27.85
CA GLU A 6 -33.24 72.76 28.61
C GLU A 6 -32.55 71.39 28.43
N ASP A 7 -31.49 71.43 27.62
CA ASP A 7 -30.53 70.38 27.31
C ASP A 7 -29.84 69.83 28.56
N ASN A 8 -29.64 68.52 28.61
CA ASN A 8 -28.60 67.94 29.46
C ASN A 8 -27.81 66.86 28.70
N GLU A 9 -26.53 67.16 28.57
CA GLU A 9 -25.43 66.43 27.95
C GLU A 9 -25.33 64.94 28.34
N MET A 10 -25.27 64.04 27.35
CA MET A 10 -24.75 62.68 27.51
C MET A 10 -23.79 62.32 26.36
N ARG A 11 -22.51 62.65 26.60
CA ARG A 11 -21.24 62.01 26.20
C ARG A 11 -21.20 61.19 24.90
N LYS A 12 -20.41 61.71 23.96
CA LYS A 12 -19.95 61.12 22.68
C LYS A 12 -19.18 59.80 22.88
N LEU A 13 -19.57 58.76 22.15
CA LEU A 13 -18.74 57.57 21.89
C LEU A 13 -18.45 57.52 20.38
N TRP A 14 -17.21 57.82 19.99
CA TRP A 14 -16.77 57.76 18.60
C TRP A 14 -16.37 56.31 18.26
N LEU A 15 -17.17 55.63 17.43
CA LEU A 15 -16.83 54.34 16.84
C LEU A 15 -15.93 54.57 15.62
N PHE A 16 -14.66 54.20 15.73
CA PHE A 16 -13.78 54.04 14.57
C PHE A 16 -14.08 52.67 13.91
N PRO A 17 -14.28 52.58 12.59
CA PRO A 17 -14.43 51.30 11.93
C PRO A 17 -13.07 50.60 11.87
N LEU A 18 -12.95 49.45 12.52
CA LEU A 18 -11.84 48.51 12.28
C LEU A 18 -11.99 47.95 10.85
N ILE A 19 -11.16 48.40 9.93
CA ILE A 19 -10.96 47.72 8.65
C ILE A 19 -10.07 46.50 8.94
N ALA A 20 -10.67 45.33 9.01
CA ALA A 20 -9.94 44.07 9.07
C ALA A 20 -9.32 43.80 7.69
N LEU A 21 -8.05 44.13 7.53
CA LEU A 21 -7.26 43.74 6.35
C LEU A 21 -6.95 42.25 6.46
N SER A 22 -7.78 41.42 5.82
CA SER A 22 -7.52 39.98 5.69
C SER A 22 -6.35 39.76 4.73
N LEU A 23 -5.13 39.65 5.25
CA LEU A 23 -4.03 39.05 4.51
C LEU A 23 -4.37 37.58 4.24
N LEU A 24 -4.78 37.30 3.02
CA LEU A 24 -4.93 35.94 2.51
C LEU A 24 -3.51 35.38 2.34
N PHE A 25 -2.96 34.76 3.39
CA PHE A 25 -1.80 33.91 3.23
C PHE A 25 -2.23 32.72 2.40
N LEU A 26 -1.76 32.66 1.16
CA LEU A 26 -1.74 31.43 0.39
C LEU A 26 -0.73 30.51 1.10
N VAL A 27 -1.21 29.75 2.09
CA VAL A 27 -0.43 28.66 2.66
C VAL A 27 -0.18 27.71 1.49
N PRO A 28 1.09 27.45 1.09
CA PRO A 28 1.36 26.39 0.14
C PRO A 28 0.71 25.14 0.73
N GLN A 29 -0.27 24.55 0.04
CA GLN A 29 -0.68 23.20 0.41
C GLN A 29 0.57 22.35 0.22
N ALA A 30 1.17 21.90 1.33
CA ALA A 30 2.12 20.81 1.26
C ALA A 30 1.37 19.66 0.58
N HIS A 31 1.71 19.37 -0.66
CA HIS A 31 1.18 18.20 -1.36
C HIS A 31 1.69 17.00 -0.58
N ALA A 32 0.80 16.32 0.15
CA ALA A 32 1.17 15.10 0.83
C ALA A 32 1.56 14.05 -0.21
N ASP A 33 2.75 13.49 -0.07
CA ASP A 33 3.24 12.47 -0.99
C ASP A 33 2.35 11.23 -0.96
N ASP A 34 2.06 10.71 -2.14
CA ASP A 34 1.42 9.43 -2.33
C ASP A 34 2.41 8.35 -1.88
N VAL A 35 1.97 7.36 -1.10
CA VAL A 35 2.84 6.25 -0.69
C VAL A 35 2.30 4.95 -1.26
N ALA A 36 3.20 4.14 -1.78
CA ALA A 36 2.95 2.78 -2.21
C ALA A 36 3.95 1.81 -1.55
N MET A 37 3.55 0.54 -1.51
CA MET A 37 4.37 -0.53 -0.98
C MET A 37 4.18 -1.80 -1.81
N ALA A 38 5.23 -2.62 -1.88
CA ALA A 38 5.14 -4.02 -2.30
C ALA A 38 5.67 -4.91 -1.18
N LEU A 39 4.94 -5.96 -0.85
CA LEU A 39 5.38 -7.05 0.04
C LEU A 39 5.57 -8.28 -0.85
N ALA A 40 6.81 -8.74 -0.98
CA ALA A 40 7.21 -9.75 -1.96
C ALA A 40 7.68 -11.04 -1.28
N THR A 41 7.19 -12.15 -1.82
CA THR A 41 7.47 -13.52 -1.38
C THR A 41 7.68 -14.42 -2.60
N GLY A 42 8.23 -15.61 -2.40
CA GLY A 42 8.35 -16.60 -3.46
C GLY A 42 7.00 -17.11 -3.98
N SER A 43 6.03 -17.29 -3.09
CA SER A 43 4.66 -17.70 -3.45
C SER A 43 4.01 -16.81 -4.51
N GLN A 44 4.25 -15.49 -4.47
CA GLN A 44 3.68 -14.54 -5.43
C GLN A 44 4.34 -14.54 -6.82
N THR A 45 5.41 -15.31 -7.02
CA THR A 45 6.10 -15.41 -8.32
C THR A 45 5.21 -16.17 -9.32
N VAL A 46 5.08 -15.64 -10.54
CA VAL A 46 4.27 -16.28 -11.58
C VAL A 46 5.08 -17.41 -12.21
N THR A 47 4.59 -18.65 -12.08
CA THR A 47 5.21 -19.87 -12.60
C THR A 47 4.24 -20.67 -13.46
N ASP A 48 4.75 -21.56 -14.30
CA ASP A 48 3.96 -22.56 -15.03
C ASP A 48 4.48 -23.98 -14.71
N PRO A 49 3.72 -24.81 -13.98
CA PRO A 49 2.38 -24.54 -13.42
C PRO A 49 2.39 -23.48 -12.29
N PRO A 50 1.24 -22.86 -11.97
CA PRO A 50 1.13 -21.93 -10.85
C PRO A 50 1.50 -22.59 -9.52
N GLY A 51 2.23 -21.87 -8.68
CA GLY A 51 2.71 -22.39 -7.39
C GLY A 51 3.77 -21.52 -6.73
N GLY A 52 4.40 -20.62 -7.49
CA GLY A 52 5.43 -19.73 -6.97
C GLY A 52 6.81 -20.38 -6.92
N VAL A 53 7.70 -19.74 -6.17
CA VAL A 53 9.07 -20.20 -5.92
C VAL A 53 9.18 -20.59 -4.46
N GLU A 54 9.70 -21.79 -4.21
CA GLU A 54 10.06 -22.25 -2.86
C GLU A 54 11.29 -21.51 -2.36
N THR A 55 11.08 -20.57 -1.43
CA THR A 55 12.13 -19.79 -0.78
C THR A 55 11.59 -19.18 0.51
N ASP A 56 12.47 -19.05 1.51
CA ASP A 56 12.22 -18.27 2.74
C ASP A 56 12.54 -16.78 2.55
N GLY A 57 13.10 -16.43 1.38
CA GLY A 57 13.41 -15.07 0.99
C GLY A 57 12.16 -14.20 0.95
N THR A 58 12.23 -13.03 1.58
CA THR A 58 11.17 -12.03 1.53
C THR A 58 11.76 -10.65 1.29
N CYS A 59 11.01 -9.80 0.61
CA CYS A 59 11.39 -8.41 0.43
C CYS A 59 10.20 -7.48 0.63
N ARG A 60 10.47 -6.27 1.10
CA ARG A 60 9.52 -5.16 1.11
C ARG A 60 10.12 -3.95 0.43
N ALA A 61 9.32 -3.30 -0.40
CA ALA A 61 9.71 -2.07 -1.07
C ALA A 61 8.73 -0.96 -0.68
N TYR A 62 9.26 0.17 -0.24
CA TYR A 62 8.51 1.40 0.05
C TYR A 62 8.77 2.42 -1.04
N PHE A 63 7.72 3.12 -1.47
CA PHE A 63 7.79 4.15 -2.49
C PHE A 63 7.02 5.38 -2.03
N GLN A 64 7.69 6.53 -1.99
CA GLN A 64 7.10 7.84 -1.75
C GLN A 64 7.10 8.61 -3.07
N LEU A 65 5.92 8.77 -3.65
CA LEU A 65 5.67 9.43 -4.93
C LEU A 65 5.49 10.93 -4.68
N MET A 66 6.53 11.70 -4.98
CA MET A 66 6.55 13.17 -4.92
C MET A 66 6.37 13.70 -6.35
N MET A 67 5.19 14.24 -6.66
CA MET A 67 4.80 14.60 -8.04
C MET A 67 5.81 15.49 -8.78
N GLU A 68 6.52 16.36 -8.07
CA GLU A 68 7.45 17.32 -8.68
C GLU A 68 8.93 16.92 -8.53
N THR A 69 9.25 15.87 -7.78
CA THR A 69 10.64 15.52 -7.42
C THR A 69 11.03 14.13 -7.85
N GLY A 70 10.13 13.16 -7.73
CA GLY A 70 10.36 11.80 -8.16
C GLY A 70 9.80 10.75 -7.20
N ILE A 71 10.33 9.54 -7.24
CA ILE A 71 9.94 8.46 -6.34
C ILE A 71 11.10 8.12 -5.41
N LYS A 72 11.01 8.52 -4.14
CA LYS A 72 11.97 8.05 -3.12
C LYS A 72 11.61 6.63 -2.75
N TYR A 73 12.59 5.74 -2.74
CA TYR A 73 12.36 4.33 -2.47
C TYR A 73 13.36 3.73 -1.49
N LYS A 74 12.94 2.65 -0.86
CA LYS A 74 13.79 1.76 -0.05
C LYS A 74 13.32 0.33 -0.24
N VAL A 75 14.27 -0.57 -0.53
CA VAL A 75 14.07 -2.01 -0.63
C VAL A 75 14.80 -2.68 0.54
N GLU A 76 14.07 -3.49 1.28
CA GLU A 76 14.62 -4.33 2.34
C GLU A 76 14.30 -5.79 2.04
N CYS A 77 15.29 -6.67 2.18
CA CYS A 77 15.15 -8.10 1.97
C CYS A 77 15.68 -8.86 3.19
N PHE A 78 15.12 -10.04 3.43
CA PHE A 78 15.46 -10.92 4.54
C PHE A 78 15.55 -12.34 4.03
N ASN A 79 16.48 -13.13 4.58
CA ASN A 79 16.77 -14.50 4.20
C ASN A 79 17.05 -14.68 2.69
N LEU A 80 17.64 -13.68 2.05
CA LEU A 80 17.89 -13.68 0.60
C LEU A 80 19.40 -13.61 0.35
N THR A 81 19.93 -14.47 -0.52
CA THR A 81 21.37 -14.55 -0.81
C THR A 81 21.60 -14.43 -2.31
N GLY A 82 22.70 -13.79 -2.72
CA GLY A 82 23.07 -13.75 -4.12
C GLY A 82 22.17 -12.88 -4.98
N ALA A 83 21.60 -11.79 -4.45
CA ALA A 83 20.84 -10.83 -5.26
C ALA A 83 21.70 -10.25 -6.38
N VAL A 84 21.15 -10.22 -7.59
CA VAL A 84 21.84 -9.69 -8.78
C VAL A 84 21.15 -8.45 -9.34
N GLN A 85 19.81 -8.40 -9.26
CA GLN A 85 18.99 -7.32 -9.81
C GLN A 85 17.65 -7.20 -9.07
N SER A 86 17.07 -6.01 -9.10
CA SER A 86 15.69 -5.76 -8.65
C SER A 86 15.07 -4.67 -9.50
N HIS A 87 13.78 -4.81 -9.80
CA HIS A 87 13.09 -3.90 -10.71
C HIS A 87 11.68 -3.55 -10.20
N ILE A 88 11.12 -2.52 -10.81
CA ILE A 88 9.67 -2.42 -11.00
C ILE A 88 9.38 -2.80 -12.46
N HIS A 89 8.36 -3.63 -12.67
CA HIS A 89 7.87 -4.05 -13.97
C HIS A 89 6.48 -3.47 -14.25
N MET A 90 6.15 -3.31 -15.53
CA MET A 90 4.77 -3.11 -15.97
C MET A 90 4.07 -4.46 -16.08
N GLY A 91 3.10 -4.73 -15.22
CA GLY A 91 2.33 -5.97 -15.24
C GLY A 91 1.34 -6.05 -14.09
N ARG A 92 0.14 -6.56 -14.38
CA ARG A 92 -0.82 -6.93 -13.35
C ARG A 92 -0.41 -8.24 -12.68
N ALA A 93 -1.20 -8.69 -11.72
CA ALA A 93 -1.07 -10.05 -11.23
C ALA A 93 -1.18 -11.06 -12.39
N GLN A 94 -0.36 -12.12 -12.32
CA GLN A 94 -0.21 -13.15 -13.36
C GLN A 94 0.45 -12.71 -14.67
N GLU A 95 0.78 -11.43 -14.84
CA GLU A 95 1.43 -10.94 -16.05
C GLU A 95 2.93 -10.73 -15.82
N GLY A 96 3.74 -11.40 -16.64
CA GLY A 96 5.16 -11.07 -16.79
C GLY A 96 5.31 -9.79 -17.59
N GLY A 97 6.10 -8.84 -17.07
CA GLY A 97 6.34 -7.53 -17.66
C GLY A 97 7.79 -7.32 -18.06
N ARG A 98 8.06 -6.31 -18.90
CA ARG A 98 9.41 -5.76 -18.99
C ARG A 98 9.68 -4.82 -17.80
N PRO A 99 10.93 -4.71 -17.34
CA PRO A 99 11.28 -3.73 -16.30
C PRO A 99 11.07 -2.32 -16.85
N ILE A 100 10.49 -1.44 -16.03
CA ILE A 100 10.38 0.00 -16.30
C ILE A 100 11.48 0.79 -15.61
N VAL A 101 11.95 0.32 -14.46
CA VAL A 101 13.04 0.93 -13.70
C VAL A 101 13.79 -0.14 -12.90
N PHE A 102 15.10 0.07 -12.73
CA PHE A 102 15.96 -0.75 -11.91
C PHE A 102 16.06 -0.13 -10.52
N LEU A 103 15.88 -0.95 -9.48
CA LEU A 103 16.05 -0.55 -8.08
C LEU A 103 17.40 -1.02 -7.52
N PHE A 104 18.02 -2.01 -8.17
CA PHE A 104 19.30 -2.61 -7.81
C PHE A 104 19.89 -3.36 -9.02
N GLY A 105 21.22 -3.36 -9.15
CA GLY A 105 21.94 -4.07 -10.21
C GLY A 105 21.67 -3.55 -11.62
N PRO A 106 22.12 -4.25 -12.69
CA PRO A 106 22.92 -5.49 -12.69
C PRO A 106 24.24 -5.38 -11.94
N GLN A 107 24.59 -6.43 -11.19
CA GLN A 107 25.91 -6.60 -10.60
C GLN A 107 26.18 -8.08 -10.26
N ASP A 108 27.39 -8.36 -9.78
CA ASP A 108 27.75 -9.67 -9.23
C ASP A 108 26.86 -10.02 -8.01
N PRO A 109 26.60 -11.32 -7.75
CA PRO A 109 25.74 -11.76 -6.65
C PRO A 109 26.20 -11.20 -5.31
N THR A 110 25.25 -10.67 -4.53
CA THR A 110 25.53 -10.26 -3.14
C THR A 110 25.82 -11.46 -2.23
N GLY A 111 26.30 -11.18 -1.02
CA GLY A 111 26.17 -12.12 0.09
C GLY A 111 24.73 -12.25 0.57
N GLU A 112 24.58 -12.77 1.79
CA GLU A 112 23.30 -12.81 2.51
C GLU A 112 22.80 -11.39 2.84
N ILE A 113 21.49 -11.18 2.70
CA ILE A 113 20.80 -9.91 2.93
C ILE A 113 19.75 -10.11 4.01
N ASN A 114 19.91 -9.38 5.12
CA ASN A 114 18.94 -9.25 6.22
C ASN A 114 18.80 -7.78 6.62
N GLY A 115 18.23 -6.99 5.71
CA GLY A 115 18.12 -5.55 5.85
C GLY A 115 17.99 -4.84 4.51
N THR A 116 18.57 -3.66 4.38
CA THR A 116 18.46 -2.84 3.17
C THR A 116 19.24 -3.46 2.01
N LEU A 117 18.55 -3.75 0.90
CA LEU A 117 19.15 -4.10 -0.38
C LEU A 117 19.55 -2.84 -1.16
N SER A 118 18.64 -1.88 -1.27
CA SER A 118 18.88 -0.62 -1.96
C SER A 118 17.94 0.49 -1.51
N SER A 119 18.32 1.73 -1.78
CA SER A 119 17.45 2.90 -1.59
C SER A 119 17.91 4.03 -2.49
N GLY A 120 17.00 4.89 -2.91
CA GLY A 120 17.34 5.99 -3.79
C GLY A 120 16.18 6.92 -4.10
N MET A 121 16.37 7.74 -5.12
CA MET A 121 15.36 8.59 -5.73
C MET A 121 15.30 8.22 -7.21
N LEU A 122 14.13 7.83 -7.68
CA LEU A 122 13.88 7.63 -9.10
C LEU A 122 13.41 8.94 -9.73
N THR A 123 13.98 9.24 -10.88
CA THR A 123 13.69 10.38 -11.74
C THR A 123 13.33 9.88 -13.15
N ASP A 124 13.00 10.79 -14.07
CA ASP A 124 12.79 10.42 -15.48
C ASP A 124 14.03 9.78 -16.12
N GLU A 125 15.25 10.09 -15.65
CA GLU A 125 16.50 9.53 -16.17
C GLU A 125 16.66 8.03 -15.84
N ASP A 126 15.97 7.54 -14.81
CA ASP A 126 16.02 6.14 -14.37
C ASP A 126 15.05 5.24 -15.15
N ILE A 127 14.17 5.82 -15.97
CA ILE A 127 13.19 5.06 -16.76
C ILE A 127 13.89 4.44 -17.96
N VAL A 128 13.96 3.10 -17.95
CA VAL A 128 14.62 2.32 -19.00
C VAL A 128 13.67 1.90 -20.12
N MET A 129 12.35 2.07 -19.91
CA MET A 129 11.34 1.70 -20.88
C MET A 129 11.12 2.82 -21.90
N GLU A 130 11.49 2.55 -23.15
CA GLU A 130 11.30 3.49 -24.26
C GLU A 130 9.85 4.00 -24.34
N GLY A 131 9.70 5.33 -24.46
CA GLY A 131 8.41 6.01 -24.58
C GLY A 131 7.61 6.12 -23.27
N LYS A 132 8.23 5.81 -22.12
CA LYS A 132 7.64 6.03 -20.79
C LYS A 132 8.40 7.08 -20.00
N THR A 133 7.68 7.69 -19.07
CA THR A 133 8.16 8.68 -18.12
C THR A 133 7.95 8.19 -16.69
N LEU A 134 8.53 8.90 -15.73
CA LEU A 134 8.29 8.68 -14.31
C LEU A 134 6.82 8.96 -13.96
N ALA A 135 6.18 9.92 -14.63
CA ALA A 135 4.76 10.18 -14.48
C ALA A 135 3.91 8.96 -14.90
N ASP A 136 4.26 8.31 -16.02
CA ASP A 136 3.61 7.06 -16.43
C ASP A 136 3.78 5.96 -15.37
N LEU A 137 4.98 5.84 -14.78
CA LEU A 137 5.23 4.88 -13.70
C LEU A 137 4.34 5.18 -12.49
N MET A 138 4.24 6.44 -12.06
CA MET A 138 3.37 6.83 -10.95
C MET A 138 1.89 6.50 -11.25
N ASP A 139 1.43 6.73 -12.48
CA ASP A 139 0.06 6.42 -12.88
C ASP A 139 -0.22 4.91 -12.96
N MET A 140 0.76 4.12 -13.40
CA MET A 140 0.67 2.67 -13.37
C MET A 140 0.67 2.12 -11.93
N ILE A 141 1.46 2.71 -11.02
CA ILE A 141 1.41 2.38 -9.57
C ILE A 141 0.02 2.71 -9.00
N ARG A 142 -0.53 3.89 -9.31
CA ARG A 142 -1.88 4.29 -8.86
C ARG A 142 -2.98 3.38 -9.37
N SER A 143 -2.76 2.73 -10.51
CA SER A 143 -3.72 1.88 -11.22
C SER A 143 -3.51 0.37 -11.00
N ASP A 144 -2.63 -0.02 -10.07
CA ASP A 144 -2.28 -1.42 -9.76
C ASP A 144 -1.72 -2.20 -10.97
N GLN A 145 -0.94 -1.53 -11.83
CA GLN A 145 -0.37 -2.09 -13.07
C GLN A 145 1.14 -2.36 -12.97
N THR A 146 1.69 -2.40 -11.76
CA THR A 146 3.11 -2.65 -11.54
C THR A 146 3.36 -3.69 -10.47
N TYR A 147 4.50 -4.36 -10.60
CA TYR A 147 5.02 -5.28 -9.60
C TYR A 147 6.51 -5.08 -9.38
N PHE A 148 6.94 -5.38 -8.17
CA PHE A 148 8.32 -5.38 -7.72
C PHE A 148 8.84 -6.82 -7.68
N ASN A 149 10.12 -7.01 -7.95
CA ASN A 149 10.79 -8.31 -7.83
C ASN A 149 12.25 -8.17 -7.39
N VAL A 150 12.83 -9.30 -7.00
CA VAL A 150 14.28 -9.47 -6.84
C VAL A 150 14.72 -10.76 -7.54
N HIS A 151 15.82 -10.68 -8.29
CA HIS A 151 16.49 -11.80 -8.93
C HIS A 151 17.72 -12.18 -8.11
N THR A 152 17.97 -13.47 -7.97
CA THR A 152 19.18 -14.00 -7.35
C THR A 152 19.92 -14.95 -8.29
N GLU A 153 21.15 -15.32 -7.94
CA GLU A 153 21.89 -16.35 -8.67
C GLU A 153 21.15 -17.69 -8.70
N ALA A 154 20.52 -18.07 -7.58
CA ALA A 154 19.75 -19.30 -7.47
C ALA A 154 18.41 -19.23 -8.24
N HIS A 155 17.80 -18.04 -8.30
CA HIS A 155 16.54 -17.80 -9.00
C HIS A 155 16.66 -16.61 -9.98
N PRO A 156 17.31 -16.80 -11.14
CA PRO A 156 17.50 -15.73 -12.13
C PRO A 156 16.17 -15.22 -12.71
N SER A 157 15.13 -16.04 -12.68
CA SER A 157 13.79 -15.73 -13.19
C SER A 157 12.82 -15.26 -12.10
N ASN A 158 13.31 -14.47 -11.13
CA ASN A 158 12.63 -13.95 -9.93
C ASN A 158 12.64 -14.93 -8.75
N GLU A 159 13.31 -14.57 -7.66
CA GLU A 159 13.16 -15.28 -6.39
C GLU A 159 11.87 -14.87 -5.68
N VAL A 160 11.63 -13.55 -5.60
CA VAL A 160 10.44 -12.98 -4.95
C VAL A 160 9.74 -11.96 -5.84
N ARG A 161 8.42 -11.88 -5.70
CA ARG A 161 7.55 -10.93 -6.43
C ARG A 161 6.50 -10.34 -5.50
N GLY A 162 6.07 -9.10 -5.73
CA GLY A 162 4.94 -8.49 -5.03
C GLY A 162 4.32 -7.33 -5.81
N GLN A 163 2.99 -7.23 -5.85
CA GLN A 163 2.31 -6.12 -6.52
C GLN A 163 2.58 -4.80 -5.79
N VAL A 164 2.92 -3.75 -6.53
CA VAL A 164 3.08 -2.41 -5.95
C VAL A 164 1.69 -1.81 -5.75
N THR A 165 1.36 -1.49 -4.51
CA THR A 165 0.01 -1.07 -4.13
C THR A 165 0.05 0.23 -3.34
N MET A 166 -0.85 1.14 -3.69
CA MET A 166 -1.08 2.38 -2.94
C MET A 166 -1.56 2.09 -1.52
N ILE A 167 -0.81 2.59 -0.53
CA ILE A 167 -1.13 2.46 0.90
C ILE A 167 -1.82 3.71 1.46
N ASN A 168 -1.65 4.87 0.80
CA ASN A 168 -2.16 6.15 1.30
C ASN A 168 -3.22 6.79 0.41
N ASP A 169 -4.13 7.50 1.07
CA ASP A 169 -4.96 8.58 0.53
C ASP A 169 -4.53 9.86 1.28
N ARG A 170 -3.58 10.59 0.68
CA ARG A 170 -3.13 11.99 0.86
C ARG A 170 -3.06 12.66 2.25
N ASN A 171 -3.30 11.98 3.36
CA ASN A 171 -3.35 12.57 4.70
C ASN A 171 -2.89 11.57 5.76
N VAL A 172 -1.70 10.99 5.62
CA VAL A 172 -1.17 10.07 6.64
C VAL A 172 -0.34 10.87 7.63
N VAL A 173 -0.96 11.12 8.79
CA VAL A 173 -0.32 11.66 9.99
C VAL A 173 -0.44 10.67 11.16
N GLY A 174 -0.66 9.38 10.88
CA GLY A 174 -0.90 8.34 11.89
C GLY A 174 -0.33 6.98 11.52
N ASP A 175 -0.43 6.02 12.44
CA ASP A 175 0.13 4.67 12.30
C ASP A 175 -0.50 3.92 11.11
N LEU A 176 0.37 3.34 10.28
CA LEU A 176 0.03 2.55 9.11
C LEU A 176 0.50 1.10 9.34
N TYR A 177 -0.42 0.17 9.18
CA TYR A 177 -0.15 -1.26 9.25
C TYR A 177 -0.48 -1.90 7.90
N ALA A 178 0.36 -2.84 7.46
CA ALA A 178 0.11 -3.65 6.29
C ALA A 178 0.26 -5.12 6.67
N ALA A 179 -0.68 -5.94 6.23
CA ALA A 179 -0.64 -7.39 6.36
C ALA A 179 -0.67 -7.99 4.95
N LEU A 180 0.17 -8.99 4.72
CA LEU A 180 0.18 -9.79 3.51
C LEU A 180 -0.19 -11.22 3.90
N ALA A 181 -1.23 -11.76 3.30
CA ALA A 181 -1.56 -13.18 3.34
C ALA A 181 -1.12 -13.83 2.03
N THR A 182 -0.39 -14.94 2.12
CA THR A 182 0.10 -15.74 1.00
C THR A 182 -0.04 -17.21 1.32
N GLY A 183 -0.04 -18.07 0.30
CA GLY A 183 -0.06 -19.53 0.51
C GLY A 183 1.03 -20.03 1.47
N SER A 184 2.22 -19.44 1.41
CA SER A 184 3.35 -19.78 2.30
C SER A 184 3.13 -19.46 3.79
N GLN A 185 2.08 -18.71 4.15
CA GLN A 185 1.74 -18.40 5.55
C GLN A 185 0.59 -19.26 6.09
N GLU A 186 -0.05 -20.06 5.25
CA GLU A 186 -1.15 -20.91 5.67
C GLU A 186 -0.65 -22.11 6.49
N ILE A 187 -1.37 -22.45 7.55
CA ILE A 187 -1.13 -23.70 8.29
C ILE A 187 -2.00 -24.77 7.65
N ALA A 188 -1.48 -25.43 6.61
CA ALA A 188 -2.16 -26.58 5.99
C ALA A 188 -1.92 -27.85 6.81
N GLY A 189 -2.94 -28.28 7.56
CA GLY A 189 -2.85 -29.47 8.40
C GLY A 189 -1.90 -29.29 9.59
N ASP A 190 -1.21 -30.36 9.99
CA ASP A 190 -0.38 -30.36 11.21
C ASP A 190 1.06 -29.83 11.00
N ASN A 191 1.46 -29.51 9.76
CA ASN A 191 2.89 -29.39 9.40
C ASN A 191 3.38 -28.01 8.94
N PHE A 192 2.56 -26.95 8.97
CA PHE A 192 2.97 -25.61 8.47
C PHE A 192 3.51 -25.63 7.02
N ASP A 193 3.08 -26.59 6.20
CA ASP A 193 3.60 -26.80 4.84
C ASP A 193 3.11 -25.75 3.82
N GLY A 194 2.36 -24.73 4.28
CA GLY A 194 1.74 -23.75 3.40
C GLY A 194 0.68 -24.35 2.48
N VAL A 195 0.16 -23.51 1.59
CA VAL A 195 -0.63 -23.91 0.43
C VAL A 195 0.14 -23.53 -0.82
N ALA A 196 0.36 -24.49 -1.72
CA ALA A 196 0.95 -24.25 -3.03
C ALA A 196 -0.01 -23.41 -3.88
N THR A 197 0.17 -22.10 -3.84
CA THR A 197 -0.61 -21.12 -4.60
C THR A 197 0.17 -19.83 -4.73
N ASP A 198 -0.06 -19.13 -5.84
CA ASP A 198 0.39 -17.77 -6.09
C ASP A 198 -0.70 -16.72 -5.79
N ALA A 199 -1.78 -17.14 -5.13
CA ALA A 199 -2.75 -16.26 -4.52
C ALA A 199 -2.11 -15.43 -3.39
N SER A 200 -2.49 -14.16 -3.32
CA SER A 200 -2.09 -13.29 -2.22
C SER A 200 -3.14 -12.23 -1.91
N CYS A 201 -3.21 -11.78 -0.67
CA CYS A 201 -4.05 -10.68 -0.24
C CYS A 201 -3.22 -9.69 0.59
N MET A 202 -3.33 -8.40 0.30
CA MET A 202 -2.75 -7.35 1.13
C MET A 202 -3.85 -6.46 1.71
N ALA A 203 -3.84 -6.34 3.04
CA ALA A 203 -4.69 -5.44 3.79
C ALA A 203 -3.86 -4.30 4.39
N ASN A 204 -4.23 -3.06 4.06
CA ASN A 204 -3.63 -1.87 4.67
C ASN A 204 -4.62 -1.25 5.65
N PHE A 205 -4.14 -0.89 6.84
CA PHE A 205 -4.92 -0.33 7.92
C PHE A 205 -4.34 1.00 8.37
N ARG A 206 -5.21 1.99 8.54
CA ARG A 206 -4.85 3.32 9.03
C ARG A 206 -5.72 3.69 10.22
N VAL A 207 -5.07 4.02 11.33
CA VAL A 207 -5.76 4.54 12.51
C VAL A 207 -6.31 5.94 12.21
N THR A 208 -7.56 6.18 12.57
CA THR A 208 -8.22 7.49 12.49
C THR A 208 -9.03 7.74 13.75
N ASP A 209 -9.42 8.99 13.98
CA ASP A 209 -10.31 9.37 15.09
C ASP A 209 -11.67 8.63 15.06
N THR A 210 -12.03 8.07 13.91
CA THR A 210 -13.30 7.36 13.69
C THR A 210 -13.16 5.84 13.61
N GLY A 211 -11.99 5.28 13.91
CA GLY A 211 -11.70 3.85 13.83
C GLY A 211 -10.61 3.50 12.81
N LEU A 212 -10.50 2.21 12.49
CA LEU A 212 -9.44 1.66 11.66
C LEU A 212 -9.88 1.57 10.20
N LYS A 213 -9.46 2.54 9.37
CA LYS A 213 -9.74 2.50 7.93
C LYS A 213 -8.93 1.40 7.29
N TYR A 214 -9.55 0.60 6.43
CA TYR A 214 -8.85 -0.46 5.71
C TYR A 214 -9.14 -0.47 4.21
N LYS A 215 -8.17 -1.01 3.46
CA LYS A 215 -8.31 -1.45 2.08
C LYS A 215 -7.70 -2.84 1.96
N LEU A 216 -8.44 -3.76 1.38
CA LEU A 216 -8.07 -5.13 1.09
C LEU A 216 -8.03 -5.31 -0.43
N LYS A 217 -6.86 -5.68 -0.93
CA LYS A 217 -6.67 -6.14 -2.30
C LYS A 217 -6.20 -7.58 -2.28
N CYS A 218 -6.66 -8.36 -3.24
CA CYS A 218 -6.16 -9.71 -3.45
C CYS A 218 -5.81 -9.91 -4.91
N TRP A 219 -4.96 -10.89 -5.18
CA TRP A 219 -4.47 -11.22 -6.49
C TRP A 219 -4.44 -12.73 -6.66
N ASN A 220 -4.75 -13.15 -7.88
CA ASN A 220 -4.86 -14.55 -8.28
C ASN A 220 -5.66 -15.41 -7.29
N ILE A 221 -6.85 -14.94 -6.92
CA ILE A 221 -7.77 -15.71 -6.09
C ILE A 221 -9.17 -15.59 -6.66
N THR A 222 -9.92 -16.68 -6.61
CA THR A 222 -11.32 -16.77 -7.06
C THR A 222 -12.16 -17.31 -5.92
N GLY A 223 -13.44 -16.93 -5.86
CA GLY A 223 -14.34 -17.50 -4.86
C GLY A 223 -14.04 -17.10 -3.42
N ILE A 224 -13.55 -15.88 -3.16
CA ILE A 224 -13.33 -15.42 -1.78
C ILE A 224 -14.68 -15.46 -1.04
N THR A 225 -14.75 -16.28 -0.01
CA THR A 225 -15.93 -16.41 0.86
C THR A 225 -15.85 -15.46 2.04
N GLN A 226 -14.65 -15.21 2.57
CA GLN A 226 -14.41 -14.31 3.70
C GLN A 226 -13.00 -13.74 3.65
N ALA A 227 -12.81 -12.58 4.27
CA ALA A 227 -11.51 -12.09 4.72
C ALA A 227 -11.69 -11.52 6.13
N HIS A 228 -10.84 -11.92 7.06
CA HIS A 228 -10.98 -11.54 8.48
C HIS A 228 -9.61 -11.47 9.16
N ILE A 229 -9.58 -10.82 10.32
CA ILE A 229 -8.40 -10.74 11.18
C ILE A 229 -8.55 -11.79 12.29
N HIS A 230 -7.50 -12.54 12.57
CA HIS A 230 -7.45 -13.49 13.68
C HIS A 230 -6.75 -12.90 14.91
N MET A 231 -7.11 -13.41 16.08
CA MET A 231 -6.32 -13.26 17.30
C MET A 231 -5.34 -14.43 17.36
N GLY A 232 -4.04 -14.19 17.29
CA GLY A 232 -3.05 -15.28 17.37
C GLY A 232 -1.64 -14.80 17.09
N SER A 233 -0.67 -15.63 17.46
CA SER A 233 0.71 -15.49 17.00
C SER A 233 0.83 -16.00 15.55
N ALA A 234 1.92 -15.69 14.86
CA ALA A 234 2.16 -16.15 13.48
C ALA A 234 2.19 -17.69 13.33
N SER A 235 2.27 -18.43 14.43
CA SER A 235 2.34 -19.89 14.46
C SER A 235 1.10 -20.58 14.99
N GLU A 236 0.00 -19.86 15.26
CA GLU A 236 -1.19 -20.42 15.90
C GLU A 236 -2.48 -19.96 15.22
N ASN A 237 -3.36 -20.92 14.90
CA ASN A 237 -4.71 -20.63 14.45
C ASN A 237 -5.56 -20.21 15.65
N GLY A 238 -5.94 -18.92 15.71
CA GLY A 238 -6.86 -18.44 16.73
C GLY A 238 -8.18 -17.90 16.18
N PRO A 239 -9.09 -17.43 17.04
CA PRO A 239 -10.44 -17.06 16.63
C PRO A 239 -10.44 -15.80 15.76
N ASN A 240 -11.49 -15.67 14.93
CA ASN A 240 -11.76 -14.47 14.16
C ASN A 240 -12.12 -13.32 15.11
N VAL A 241 -11.54 -12.14 14.86
CA VAL A 241 -11.77 -10.91 15.63
C VAL A 241 -12.67 -9.94 14.88
N VAL A 242 -12.58 -9.89 13.55
CA VAL A 242 -13.38 -8.97 12.72
C VAL A 242 -13.35 -9.38 11.25
N PHE A 243 -14.44 -9.14 10.53
CA PHE A 243 -14.52 -9.36 9.08
C PHE A 243 -14.14 -8.09 8.30
N LEU A 244 -13.24 -8.25 7.33
CA LEU A 244 -12.91 -7.26 6.29
C LEU A 244 -13.76 -7.45 5.03
N PHE A 245 -14.23 -8.67 4.81
CA PHE A 245 -15.13 -9.04 3.73
C PHE A 245 -15.91 -10.29 4.14
N ASP A 246 -17.21 -10.30 3.84
CA ASP A 246 -18.09 -11.45 4.06
C ASP A 246 -18.93 -11.71 2.81
N GLY A 247 -18.58 -12.78 2.11
CA GLY A 247 -19.20 -13.28 0.90
C GLY A 247 -19.66 -14.73 1.05
N ARG A 248 -20.00 -15.20 2.26
CA ARG A 248 -20.43 -16.60 2.47
C ARG A 248 -21.61 -17.00 1.61
N GLU A 249 -22.60 -16.13 1.49
CA GLU A 249 -23.81 -16.36 0.68
C GLU A 249 -23.59 -16.08 -0.80
N ASN A 250 -22.54 -15.33 -1.13
CA ASN A 250 -22.18 -14.94 -2.49
C ASN A 250 -20.66 -14.77 -2.55
N PRO A 251 -19.90 -15.82 -2.92
CA PRO A 251 -18.45 -15.72 -3.06
C PRO A 251 -18.06 -14.85 -4.26
N THR A 252 -16.86 -14.26 -4.23
CA THR A 252 -16.38 -13.44 -5.36
C THR A 252 -16.17 -14.27 -6.63
N GLY A 253 -16.13 -13.63 -7.79
CA GLY A 253 -15.44 -14.18 -8.96
C GLY A 253 -13.92 -14.06 -8.81
N ASP A 254 -13.22 -13.99 -9.94
CA ASP A 254 -11.77 -13.76 -9.98
C ASP A 254 -11.42 -12.35 -9.47
N ILE A 255 -10.43 -12.27 -8.58
CA ILE A 255 -9.96 -11.02 -7.97
C ILE A 255 -8.48 -10.81 -8.27
N ASN A 256 -8.19 -9.65 -8.89
CA ASN A 256 -6.85 -9.16 -9.21
C ASN A 256 -6.74 -7.66 -8.90
N GLY A 257 -7.00 -7.30 -7.64
CA GLY A 257 -7.05 -5.94 -7.14
C GLY A 257 -8.00 -5.83 -5.95
N THR A 258 -8.79 -4.76 -5.90
CA THR A 258 -9.74 -4.55 -4.80
C THR A 258 -10.76 -5.69 -4.73
N VAL A 259 -10.92 -6.30 -3.56
CA VAL A 259 -11.95 -7.33 -3.33
C VAL A 259 -13.32 -6.71 -3.48
N THR A 260 -14.18 -7.24 -4.36
CA THR A 260 -15.55 -6.76 -4.52
C THR A 260 -16.49 -7.90 -4.89
N ASN A 261 -17.70 -7.89 -4.34
CA ASN A 261 -18.82 -8.68 -4.81
C ASN A 261 -20.12 -7.87 -4.73
N GLY A 262 -20.55 -7.30 -5.86
CA GLY A 262 -21.69 -6.40 -5.89
C GLY A 262 -21.48 -5.18 -4.98
N GLU A 263 -22.26 -5.10 -3.89
CA GLU A 263 -22.18 -4.03 -2.91
C GLU A 263 -21.06 -4.22 -1.87
N ASN A 264 -20.67 -5.47 -1.59
CA ASN A 264 -19.62 -5.79 -0.62
C ASN A 264 -18.25 -5.48 -1.23
N LYS A 265 -17.44 -4.69 -0.50
CA LYS A 265 -16.13 -4.23 -0.97
C LYS A 265 -15.11 -4.43 0.14
N GLY A 266 -13.89 -4.82 -0.22
CA GLY A 266 -12.73 -4.91 0.66
C GLY A 266 -12.21 -3.53 1.04
N LYS A 267 -13.07 -2.61 1.48
CA LYS A 267 -12.66 -1.34 2.06
C LYS A 267 -13.74 -0.85 3.01
N GLY A 268 -13.31 -0.26 4.12
CA GLY A 268 -14.23 0.19 5.15
C GLY A 268 -13.52 0.90 6.29
N THR A 269 -14.25 1.11 7.38
CA THR A 269 -13.67 1.59 8.63
C THR A 269 -14.18 0.69 9.75
N LEU A 270 -13.28 -0.08 10.35
CA LEU A 270 -13.62 -0.93 11.50
C LEU A 270 -13.78 -0.09 12.75
N ARG A 271 -14.76 -0.45 13.56
CA ARG A 271 -15.12 0.15 14.85
C ARG A 271 -15.19 -0.91 15.92
N SER A 272 -15.33 -0.46 17.16
CA SER A 272 -15.49 -1.37 18.30
C SER A 272 -16.73 -2.27 18.15
N GLU A 273 -17.82 -1.77 17.56
CA GLU A 273 -19.02 -2.56 17.29
C GLU A 273 -18.88 -3.62 16.18
N ASP A 274 -17.82 -3.56 15.37
CA ASP A 274 -17.55 -4.56 14.32
C ASP A 274 -16.77 -5.78 14.86
N LEU A 275 -16.22 -5.68 16.07
CA LEU A 275 -15.46 -6.77 16.69
C LEU A 275 -16.40 -7.92 17.06
N ILE A 276 -15.92 -9.13 16.84
CA ILE A 276 -16.61 -10.38 17.17
C ILE A 276 -15.81 -11.17 18.22
N GLY A 277 -16.54 -11.85 19.11
CA GLY A 277 -15.97 -12.53 20.29
C GLY A 277 -16.02 -11.65 21.53
#